data_AF-A0A101FW02-F1
#
_entry.id   AF-A0A101FW02-F1
#
_cell.length_a   1.000
_cell.length_b   1.000
_cell.length_c   1.000
_cell.angle_alpha   90.00
_cell.angle_beta   90.00
_cell.angle_gamma   90.00
#
_symmetry.space_group_name_H-M   'P 1'
#
loop_
_entity.id
_entity.type
_entity.pdbx_description
1 polymer ?
#
loop_
_entity_poly.entity_id
_entity_poly.type
_entity_poly.pdbx_seq_one_letter_code
_entity_poly.pdbx_strand_id
1 'polypeptide(L)' 'GVGKSISEDLWQMGFRKVEELNQRDPEELYQRFCIMKQKPVDRCMLYVFRRAVYYASHRDHDPELLKWWNWKDGARRR' A
#
# COMPACT_ATOMS: atom_id res chain seq x y z
N GLY A 1 4.87 10.14 5.28
CA GLY A 1 3.42 10.00 5.11
C GLY A 1 3.12 9.72 3.66
N VAL A 2 1.94 9.19 3.35
CA VAL A 2 1.46 9.07 1.96
C VAL A 2 1.26 10.50 1.44
N GLY A 3 2.00 10.89 0.40
CA GLY A 3 1.95 12.24 -0.15
C GLY A 3 0.70 12.49 -0.99
N LYS A 4 0.39 13.77 -1.27
CA LYS A 4 -0.78 14.21 -2.04
C LYS A 4 -0.98 13.46 -3.37
N SER A 5 0.11 13.18 -4.08
CA SER A 5 0.09 12.43 -5.34
C SER A 5 -0.44 11.00 -5.19
N ILE A 6 -0.14 10.31 -4.10
CA ILE A 6 -0.65 8.94 -3.89
C ILE A 6 -2.13 8.97 -3.50
N SER A 7 -2.57 9.98 -2.74
CA SER A 7 -3.99 10.16 -2.42
C SER A 7 -4.83 10.39 -3.68
N GLU A 8 -4.33 11.21 -4.61
CA GLU A 8 -4.97 11.42 -5.92
C GLU A 8 -4.98 10.15 -6.76
N ASP A 9 -3.90 9.38 -6.75
CA ASP A 9 -3.84 8.10 -7.47
C ASP A 9 -4.81 7.06 -6.91
N LEU A 10 -4.91 6.96 -5.58
CA LEU A 10 -5.91 6.11 -4.92
C LEU A 10 -7.33 6.54 -5.31
N TRP A 11 -7.57 7.85 -5.43
CA TRP A 11 -8.84 8.38 -5.91
C TRP A 11 -9.14 7.96 -7.36
N GLN A 12 -8.13 8.00 -8.24
CA GLN A 12 -8.27 7.54 -9.63
C GLN A 12 -8.50 6.02 -9.72
N MET A 13 -7.90 5.24 -8.81
CA MET A 13 -8.16 3.81 -8.67
C MET A 13 -9.55 3.49 -8.10
N GLY A 14 -10.32 4.50 -7.68
CA GLY A 14 -11.69 4.35 -7.17
C GLY A 14 -11.80 4.30 -5.64
N PHE A 15 -10.70 4.40 -4.91
CA PHE A 15 -10.73 4.45 -3.44
C PHE A 15 -11.06 5.87 -2.96
N ARG A 16 -12.04 5.96 -2.07
CA ARG A 16 -12.52 7.21 -1.47
C ARG A 16 -12.14 7.30 0.00
N LYS A 17 -11.85 6.17 0.65
CA LYS A 17 -11.45 6.12 2.05
C LYS A 17 -10.40 5.04 2.30
N VAL A 18 -9.61 5.20 3.36
CA VAL A 18 -8.54 4.26 3.74
C VAL A 18 -9.14 2.89 4.10
N GLU A 19 -10.32 2.87 4.70
CA GLU A 19 -11.04 1.67 5.10
C GLU A 19 -11.43 0.78 3.91
N GLU A 20 -11.51 1.32 2.69
CA GLU A 20 -11.79 0.54 1.48
C GLU A 20 -10.58 -0.28 1.00
N LEU A 21 -9.40 0.00 1.57
CA LEU A 21 -8.20 -0.82 1.41
C LEU A 21 -8.18 -2.01 2.38
N ASN A 22 -9.12 -2.08 3.32
CA ASN A 22 -9.22 -3.19 4.26
C ASN A 22 -9.41 -4.51 3.50
N GLN A 23 -8.64 -5.53 3.87
CA GLN A 23 -8.64 -6.87 3.26
C GLN A 23 -8.30 -6.93 1.77
N ARG A 24 -7.82 -5.84 1.15
CA ARG A 24 -7.32 -5.86 -0.24
C ARG A 24 -5.94 -6.51 -0.30
N ASP A 25 -5.65 -7.19 -1.40
CA ASP A 25 -4.30 -7.69 -1.66
C ASP A 25 -3.38 -6.52 -2.10
N PRO A 26 -2.32 -6.19 -1.35
CA PRO A 26 -1.37 -5.15 -1.73
C PRO A 26 -0.69 -5.36 -3.08
N GLU A 27 -0.47 -6.61 -3.49
CA GLU A 27 0.13 -6.96 -4.78
C GLU A 27 -0.85 -6.65 -5.91
N GLU A 28 -2.14 -6.97 -5.74
CA GLU A 28 -3.18 -6.62 -6.71
C GLU A 28 -3.30 -5.09 -6.87
N LEU A 29 -3.27 -4.36 -5.75
CA LEU A 29 -3.28 -2.89 -5.77
C LEU A 29 -2.08 -2.32 -6.54
N TYR A 30 -0.90 -2.88 -6.30
CA TYR A 30 0.32 -2.49 -7.01
C TYR A 30 0.24 -2.79 -8.52
N GLN A 31 -0.26 -3.96 -8.90
CA GLN A 31 -0.44 -4.31 -10.32
C GLN A 31 -1.42 -3.36 -11.01
N ARG A 32 -2.58 -3.09 -10.37
CA ARG A 32 -3.56 -2.11 -10.85
C ARG A 32 -2.95 -0.72 -10.99
N PHE A 33 -2.11 -0.31 -10.04
CA PHE A 33 -1.41 0.97 -10.09
C PHE A 33 -0.43 1.04 -11.27
N CYS A 34 0.34 -0.01 -11.53
CA CYS A 34 1.23 -0.08 -12.70
C CYS A 34 0.46 0.02 -14.02
N ILE A 35 -0.68 -0.68 -14.11
CA ILE A 35 -1.58 -0.62 -15.28
C ILE A 35 -2.11 0.80 -15.49
N MET A 36 -2.61 1.44 -14.42
CA MET A 36 -3.11 2.82 -14.47
C MET A 36 -2.02 3.82 -14.90
N LYS A 37 -0.79 3.65 -14.41
CA LYS A 37 0.35 4.50 -14.80
C LYS A 37 0.91 4.17 -16.19
N GLN A 38 0.42 3.10 -16.83
CA GLN A 38 0.91 2.58 -18.11
C GLN A 38 2.42 2.30 -18.12
N LYS A 39 3.00 2.06 -16.95
CA LYS A 39 4.43 1.78 -16.79
C LYS A 39 4.69 0.99 -15.50
N PRO A 40 5.76 0.17 -15.47
CA PRO A 40 6.25 -0.38 -14.22
C PRO A 40 6.64 0.74 -13.26
N VAL A 41 6.08 0.70 -12.05
CA VAL A 41 6.43 1.62 -10.97
C VAL A 41 7.45 0.94 -10.07
N ASP A 42 8.27 1.68 -9.34
CA ASP A 42 9.18 1.08 -8.37
C ASP A 42 8.46 0.25 -7.32
N ARG A 43 9.08 -0.86 -6.93
CA ARG A 43 8.59 -1.75 -5.85
C ARG A 43 8.44 -1.05 -4.49
N CYS A 44 9.05 0.12 -4.29
CA CYS A 44 8.80 0.91 -3.09
C CYS A 44 7.30 1.25 -2.92
N MET A 45 6.56 1.35 -4.02
CA MET A 45 5.11 1.59 -3.99
C MET A 45 4.33 0.39 -3.46
N LEU A 46 4.76 -0.84 -3.74
CA LEU A 46 4.19 -2.06 -3.15
C LEU A 46 4.28 -2.03 -1.62
N TYR A 47 5.41 -1.57 -1.07
CA TYR A 47 5.59 -1.48 0.38
C TYR A 47 4.67 -0.42 1.01
N VAL A 48 4.39 0.67 0.29
CA VAL A 48 3.39 1.66 0.69
C VAL A 48 2.00 1.03 0.73
N PHE A 49 1.61 0.26 -0.30
CA PHE A 49 0.33 -0.46 -0.31
C PHE A 49 0.22 -1.48 0.82
N ARG A 50 1.25 -2.28 1.07
CA ARG A 50 1.26 -3.24 2.18
C ARG A 50 1.02 -2.56 3.53
N ARG A 51 1.69 -1.43 3.77
CA ARG A 51 1.50 -0.65 4.99
C ARG A 51 0.11 0.00 5.05
N ALA A 52 -0.40 0.50 3.93
CA ALA A 52 -1.73 1.12 3.86
C ALA A 52 -2.84 0.10 4.14
N VAL A 53 -2.77 -1.09 3.54
CA VAL A 53 -3.69 -2.20 3.80
C VAL A 53 -3.59 -2.64 5.26
N TYR A 54 -2.37 -2.80 5.80
CA TYR A 54 -2.19 -3.16 7.21
C TYR A 54 -2.86 -2.14 8.14
N TYR A 55 -2.60 -0.85 7.91
CA TYR A 55 -3.18 0.23 8.69
C TYR A 55 -4.71 0.27 8.60
N ALA A 56 -5.27 0.05 7.40
CA ALA A 56 -6.71 -0.02 7.16
C ALA A 56 -7.37 -1.24 7.80
N SER A 57 -6.65 -2.37 7.90
CA SER A 57 -7.19 -3.65 8.35
C SER A 57 -7.08 -3.89 9.85
N HIS A 58 -6.28 -3.09 10.57
CA HIS A 58 -6.06 -3.23 12.01
C HIS A 58 -6.49 -1.95 12.74
N ARG A 59 -7.14 -2.10 13.89
CA ARG A 59 -7.45 -0.97 14.80
C ARG A 59 -6.34 -0.71 15.81
N ASP A 60 -5.66 -1.77 16.22
CA ASP A 60 -4.45 -1.73 17.05
C ASP A 60 -3.25 -2.11 16.18
N HIS A 61 -2.27 -1.22 16.10
CA HIS A 61 -1.16 -1.33 15.16
C HIS A 61 0.12 -1.67 15.90
N ASP A 62 0.82 -2.71 15.43
CA ASP A 62 2.17 -3.01 15.87
C ASP A 62 3.12 -1.89 15.38
N PRO A 63 3.81 -1.17 16.29
CA PRO A 63 4.74 -0.12 15.93
C PRO A 63 5.84 -0.58 14.97
N GLU A 64 6.23 -1.86 15.01
CA GLU A 64 7.19 -2.42 14.06
C GLU A 64 6.62 -2.46 12.65
N LEU A 65 5.35 -2.80 12.48
CA LEU A 65 4.70 -2.84 11.16
C LEU A 65 4.36 -1.44 10.62
N LEU A 66 4.50 -0.39 11.43
CA LEU A 66 4.44 1.00 10.94
C LEU A 66 5.74 1.46 10.26
N LYS A 67 6.84 0.75 10.51
CA LYS A 67 8.14 1.04 9.90
C LYS A 67 8.19 0.48 8.47
N TRP A 68 8.38 1.37 7.50
CA TRP A 68 8.29 1.03 6.07
C TRP A 68 9.29 -0.05 5.62
N TRP A 69 10.45 -0.15 6.28
CA TRP A 69 11.46 -1.15 5.95
C TRP A 69 11.05 -2.59 6.29
N ASN A 70 10.08 -2.79 7.19
CA ASN A 70 9.55 -4.11 7.54
C ASN A 70 8.61 -4.68 6.47
N TRP A 71 8.29 -3.90 5.44
CA TRP A 71 7.48 -4.33 4.31
C TRP A 71 8.29 -4.72 3.08
N LYS A 72 9.61 -4.53 3.11
CA LYS A 72 10.49 -4.89 2.01
C LYS A 72 10.45 -6.40 1.75
N ASP A 73 10.61 -6.80 0.51
CA ASP A 73 10.73 -8.21 0.17
C ASP A 73 11.92 -8.84 0.93
N GLY A 74 11.66 -9.91 1.68
CA GLY A 74 12.63 -10.55 2.57
C GLY A 74 12.61 -10.09 4.04
N ALA A 75 11.83 -9.05 4.39
CA ALA A 75 11.64 -8.64 5.79
C ALA A 75 10.87 -9.68 6.63
N ARG A 76 10.23 -10.65 5.99
CA ARG A 76 9.60 -11.81 6.63
C ARG A 76 10.07 -13.11 6.00
N ARG A 77 11.30 -13.50 6.31
CA ARG A 77 11.77 -14.90 6.32
C ARG A 77 12.72 -15.08 7.51
N ARG A 78 12.16 -15.18 8.71
CA ARG A 78 12.65 -16.04 9.79
C ARG A 78 11.44 -16.55 10.55
#